data_AF-A0A661XXE9-F1
#
_entry.id   AF-A0A661XXE9-F1
#
_cell.length_a   1.000
_cell.length_b   1.000
_cell.length_c   1.000
_cell.angle_alpha   90.00
_cell.angle_beta   90.00
_cell.angle_gamma   90.00
#
_symmetry.space_group_name_H-M   'P 1'
#
loop_
_entity.id
_entity.type
_entity.pdbx_description
1 polymer ?
#
loop_
_entity_poly.entity_id
_entity_poly.type
_entity_poly.pdbx_seq_one_letter_code
_entity_poly.pdbx_strand_id
1 'polypeptide(L)'
;MVEGDYDKVEEYWLDYLKDNGKVRRKRNYSQIILLGIKDLAVDTITYVTRVSISSDDSLGLVWLAPLGTFSDSDLKSLNGDIEKILKLATRGFYVNQVQKKIDQSEGAAIVVSKNHQKLIYQGENLAEDSVAAETLKLELETRLEETILKIKVLTQQILDNKAATIQAYEDLEKIKKVVASHKESLKKIK
;
A
#
# COMPACT_ATOMS: atom_id res chain seq x y z
N MET A 1 -3.43 -38.13 16.36
CA MET A 1 -3.26 -37.98 14.91
C MET A 1 -3.21 -36.49 14.63
N VAL A 2 -2.17 -35.99 13.97
CA VAL A 2 -2.07 -34.59 13.55
C VAL A 2 -2.46 -34.57 12.08
N GLU A 3 -3.56 -33.93 11.72
CA GLU A 3 -3.94 -33.77 10.32
C GLU A 3 -3.27 -32.50 9.78
N GLY A 4 -2.22 -32.69 8.99
CA GLY A 4 -1.49 -31.60 8.34
C GLY A 4 -0.42 -32.12 7.38
N ASP A 5 -0.05 -31.29 6.42
CA ASP A 5 1.01 -31.58 5.44
C ASP A 5 2.29 -32.04 6.18
N TYR A 6 2.91 -33.12 5.68
CA TYR A 6 4.10 -33.72 6.27
C TYR A 6 5.17 -32.68 6.65
N ASP A 7 5.51 -31.77 5.73
CA ASP A 7 6.57 -30.78 5.94
C ASP A 7 6.26 -29.84 7.12
N LYS A 8 5.00 -29.40 7.24
CA LYS A 8 4.56 -28.50 8.32
C LYS A 8 4.53 -29.21 9.66
N VAL A 9 4.13 -30.49 9.66
CA VAL A 9 4.10 -31.32 10.87
C VAL A 9 5.53 -31.66 11.32
N GLU A 10 6.43 -31.99 10.39
CA GLU A 10 7.83 -32.28 10.70
C GLU A 10 8.55 -31.04 11.26
N GLU A 11 8.42 -29.89 10.59
CA GLU A 11 9.02 -28.63 11.05
C GLU A 11 8.54 -28.26 12.46
N TYR A 12 7.23 -28.21 12.66
CA TYR A 12 6.65 -27.87 13.96
C TYR A 12 7.04 -28.89 15.04
N TRP A 13 7.02 -30.19 14.72
CA TRP A 13 7.37 -31.24 15.68
C TRP A 13 8.83 -31.12 16.13
N LEU A 14 9.75 -30.84 15.22
CA LEU A 14 11.15 -30.65 15.56
C LEU A 14 11.36 -29.40 16.44
N ASP A 15 10.67 -28.31 16.16
CA ASP A 15 10.77 -27.09 16.98
C ASP A 15 10.13 -27.27 18.36
N TYR A 16 8.94 -27.90 18.42
CA TYR A 16 8.30 -28.28 19.67
C TYR A 16 9.22 -29.12 20.56
N LEU A 17 9.94 -30.08 19.98
CA LEU A 17 10.88 -30.91 20.74
C LEU A 17 12.15 -30.17 21.18
N LYS A 18 12.64 -29.20 20.42
CA LYS A 18 13.78 -28.34 20.83
C LYS A 18 13.38 -27.41 21.97
N ASP A 19 12.18 -26.85 21.92
CA ASP A 19 11.68 -25.93 22.95
C ASP A 19 11.45 -26.65 24.28
N ASN A 20 11.06 -27.92 24.23
CA ASN A 20 10.73 -28.72 25.40
C ASN A 20 11.82 -29.73 25.80
N GLY A 21 12.98 -29.76 25.13
CA GLY A 21 13.97 -30.81 25.41
C GLY A 21 15.27 -30.76 24.62
N LYS A 22 16.13 -31.75 24.88
CA LYS A 22 17.40 -31.94 24.15
C LYS A 22 17.23 -33.04 23.10
N VAL A 23 17.24 -32.64 21.84
CA VAL A 23 17.10 -33.55 20.68
C VAL A 23 18.43 -33.73 19.98
N ARG A 24 18.76 -34.99 19.65
CA ARG A 24 19.90 -35.36 18.79
C ARG A 24 19.37 -36.01 17.52
N ARG A 25 19.63 -35.39 16.37
CA ARG A 25 19.26 -35.95 15.07
C ARG A 25 20.19 -37.12 14.71
N LYS A 26 19.61 -38.26 14.33
CA LYS A 26 20.28 -39.40 13.70
C LYS A 26 19.80 -39.49 12.23
N ARG A 27 20.41 -40.37 11.44
CA ARG A 27 20.19 -40.43 9.99
C ARG A 27 18.71 -40.62 9.59
N ASN A 28 17.95 -41.41 10.35
CA ASN A 28 16.55 -41.77 10.03
C ASN A 28 15.53 -41.47 11.16
N TYR A 29 15.97 -40.93 12.29
CA TYR A 29 15.13 -40.64 13.46
C TYR A 29 15.77 -39.55 14.33
N SER A 30 14.99 -38.95 15.20
CA SER A 30 15.46 -38.04 16.25
C SER A 30 15.43 -38.75 17.60
N GLN A 31 16.49 -38.58 18.37
CA GLN A 31 16.60 -39.11 19.73
C GLN A 31 16.37 -37.97 20.72
N ILE A 32 15.39 -38.10 21.59
CA ILE A 32 15.08 -37.16 22.66
C ILE A 32 15.80 -37.68 23.90
N ILE A 33 16.83 -36.94 24.33
CA ILE A 33 17.70 -37.32 25.45
C ILE A 33 17.09 -36.87 26.78
N LEU A 34 16.39 -35.73 26.77
CA LEU A 34 15.72 -35.17 27.93
C LEU A 34 14.51 -34.38 27.47
N LEU A 35 13.36 -34.59 28.10
CA LEU A 35 12.10 -33.92 27.77
C LEU A 35 11.53 -33.30 29.05
N GLY A 36 11.45 -31.98 29.10
CA GLY A 36 11.02 -31.19 30.25
C GLY A 36 9.54 -30.85 30.23
N ILE A 37 8.66 -31.82 29.97
CA ILE A 37 7.21 -31.60 30.01
C ILE A 37 6.71 -31.81 31.45
N LYS A 38 5.89 -30.88 31.93
CA LYS A 38 5.39 -30.88 33.31
C LYS A 38 4.45 -32.07 33.57
N ASP A 39 4.62 -32.70 34.74
CA ASP A 39 3.89 -33.89 35.20
C ASP A 39 4.00 -35.09 34.24
N LEU A 40 5.24 -35.42 33.84
CA LEU A 40 5.56 -36.75 33.33
C LEU A 40 5.83 -37.68 34.51
N ALA A 41 5.44 -38.95 34.40
CA ALA A 41 5.70 -39.94 35.44
C ALA A 41 7.18 -40.37 35.45
N VAL A 42 7.88 -40.26 34.32
CA VAL A 42 9.29 -40.66 34.20
C VAL A 42 10.12 -39.65 33.41
N ASP A 43 10.94 -38.87 34.12
CA ASP A 43 11.73 -37.76 33.54
C ASP A 43 13.07 -38.20 32.91
N THR A 44 13.49 -39.45 33.09
CA THR A 44 14.83 -39.96 32.70
C THR A 44 14.83 -40.87 31.47
N ILE A 45 13.69 -41.01 30.78
CA ILE A 45 13.59 -41.90 29.62
C ILE A 45 14.04 -41.21 28.35
N THR A 46 14.86 -41.91 27.58
CA THR A 46 15.22 -41.53 26.22
C THR A 46 14.12 -41.99 25.27
N TYR A 47 13.62 -41.11 24.42
CA TYR A 47 12.66 -41.46 23.38
C TYR A 47 13.29 -41.42 21.99
N VAL A 48 12.77 -42.24 21.08
CA VAL A 48 13.03 -42.19 19.65
C VAL A 48 11.77 -41.69 18.97
N THR A 49 11.92 -40.72 18.07
CA THR A 49 10.81 -40.16 17.33
C THR A 49 11.12 -40.03 15.85
N ARG A 50 10.08 -40.16 15.02
CA ARG A 50 10.13 -39.97 13.58
C ARG A 50 8.79 -39.44 13.10
N VAL A 51 8.81 -38.52 12.15
CA VAL A 51 7.62 -38.19 11.37
C VAL A 51 7.66 -39.04 10.10
N SER A 52 6.56 -39.71 9.76
CA SER A 52 6.41 -40.47 8.52
C SER A 52 5.18 -39.98 7.77
N ILE A 53 5.20 -40.12 6.45
CA ILE A 53 4.01 -39.89 5.62
C ILE A 53 3.03 -41.05 5.86
N SER A 54 1.76 -40.75 6.08
CA SER A 54 0.67 -41.72 6.12
C SER A 54 0.48 -42.38 4.75
N SER A 55 -0.13 -43.56 4.70
CA SER A 55 -0.44 -44.26 3.44
C SER A 55 -1.33 -43.47 2.48
N ASP A 56 -2.02 -42.43 2.96
CA ASP A 56 -2.84 -41.48 2.16
C ASP A 56 -2.05 -40.23 1.69
N ASP A 57 -0.72 -40.34 1.60
CA ASP A 57 0.23 -39.45 0.89
C ASP A 57 0.25 -37.95 1.25
N SER A 58 -0.48 -37.52 2.27
CA SER A 58 -0.58 -36.09 2.65
C SER A 58 -0.43 -35.82 4.15
N LEU A 59 -0.63 -36.82 5.00
CA LEU A 59 -0.69 -36.62 6.46
C LEU A 59 0.64 -37.00 7.12
N GLY A 60 1.18 -36.09 7.93
CA GLY A 60 2.33 -36.37 8.80
C GLY A 60 1.93 -37.18 10.04
N LEU A 61 2.43 -38.41 10.15
CA LEU A 61 2.28 -39.26 11.34
C LEU A 61 3.52 -39.16 12.22
N VAL A 62 3.31 -38.74 13.47
CA VAL A 62 4.37 -38.68 14.49
C VAL A 62 4.45 -40.01 15.23
N TRP A 63 5.60 -40.66 15.12
CA TRP A 63 5.97 -41.83 15.92
C TRP A 63 6.80 -41.39 17.12
N LEU A 64 6.48 -41.92 18.30
CA LEU A 64 7.23 -41.73 19.52
C LEU A 64 7.30 -43.07 20.25
N ALA A 65 8.50 -43.52 20.57
CA ALA A 65 8.73 -44.78 21.27
C ALA A 65 9.81 -44.60 22.35
N PRO A 66 9.66 -45.22 23.52
CA PRO A 66 10.70 -45.19 24.54
C PRO A 66 11.85 -46.12 24.14
N LEU A 67 13.07 -45.83 24.60
CA LEU A 67 14.23 -46.68 24.43
C LEU A 67 14.62 -47.30 25.78
N GLY A 68 14.48 -48.61 25.93
CA GLY A 68 14.84 -49.33 27.15
C GLY A 68 14.06 -50.63 27.34
N THR A 69 14.36 -51.34 28.44
CA THR A 69 13.60 -52.50 28.91
C THR A 69 12.70 -52.06 30.07
N PHE A 70 11.40 -52.25 29.92
CA PHE A 70 10.38 -51.76 30.86
C PHE A 70 9.54 -52.91 31.39
N SER A 71 9.12 -52.83 32.65
CA SER A 71 8.13 -53.75 33.21
C SER A 71 6.72 -53.40 32.74
N ASP A 72 5.76 -54.32 32.88
CA ASP A 72 4.36 -54.07 32.48
C ASP A 72 3.71 -52.89 33.22
N SER A 73 4.13 -52.60 34.46
CA SER A 73 3.68 -51.42 35.21
C SER A 73 4.25 -50.12 34.63
N ASP A 74 5.51 -50.13 34.19
CA ASP A 74 6.17 -48.96 33.60
C ASP A 74 5.56 -48.63 32.23
N LEU A 75 5.19 -49.66 31.45
CA LEU A 75 4.57 -49.51 30.14
C LEU A 75 3.24 -48.74 30.19
N LYS A 76 2.43 -48.93 31.24
CA LYS A 76 1.16 -48.21 31.39
C LYS A 76 1.37 -46.72 31.64
N SER A 77 2.24 -46.37 32.58
CA SER A 77 2.58 -44.97 32.88
C SER A 77 3.20 -44.28 31.67
N LEU A 78 4.09 -44.99 30.98
CA LEU A 78 4.79 -44.48 29.80
C LEU A 78 3.87 -44.25 28.60
N ASN A 79 2.90 -45.13 28.38
CA ASN A 79 1.89 -44.90 27.34
C ASN A 79 1.03 -43.66 27.65
N GLY A 80 0.68 -43.44 28.92
CA GLY A 80 -0.01 -42.22 29.35
C GLY A 80 0.81 -40.95 29.09
N ASP A 81 2.12 -41.00 29.39
CA ASP A 81 3.05 -39.90 29.13
C ASP A 81 3.19 -39.61 27.62
N ILE A 82 3.38 -40.65 26.79
CA ILE A 82 3.45 -40.51 25.32
C ILE A 82 2.16 -39.89 24.77
N GLU A 83 1.00 -40.36 25.24
CA GLU A 83 -0.29 -39.82 24.82
C GLU A 83 -0.43 -38.34 25.19
N LYS A 84 -0.01 -37.96 26.40
CA LYS A 84 -0.01 -36.56 26.87
C LYS A 84 0.89 -35.68 26.01
N ILE A 85 2.11 -36.13 25.70
CA ILE A 85 3.07 -35.42 24.85
C ILE A 85 2.47 -35.18 23.46
N LEU A 86 1.92 -36.24 22.84
CA LEU A 86 1.33 -36.14 21.51
C LEU A 86 0.10 -35.23 21.51
N LYS A 87 -0.76 -35.29 22.53
CA LYS A 87 -1.93 -34.39 22.65
C LYS A 87 -1.52 -32.91 22.78
N LEU A 88 -0.54 -32.61 23.62
CA LEU A 88 -0.05 -31.24 23.80
C LEU A 88 0.58 -30.69 22.52
N ALA A 89 1.41 -31.49 21.86
CA ALA A 89 2.02 -31.11 20.59
C ALA A 89 0.97 -30.90 19.50
N THR A 90 -0.01 -31.81 19.39
CA THR A 90 -1.11 -31.70 18.41
C THR A 90 -1.92 -30.43 18.62
N ARG A 91 -2.30 -30.13 19.88
CA ARG A 91 -3.02 -28.89 20.21
C ARG A 91 -2.19 -27.66 19.84
N GLY A 92 -0.91 -27.64 20.21
CA GLY A 92 -0.02 -26.54 19.90
C GLY A 92 0.17 -26.33 18.39
N PHE A 93 0.21 -27.40 17.60
CA PHE A 93 0.29 -27.32 16.14
C PHE A 93 -0.90 -26.57 15.55
N TYR A 94 -2.12 -26.96 15.91
CA TYR A 94 -3.31 -26.28 15.40
C TYR A 94 -3.38 -24.82 15.85
N VAL A 95 -2.99 -24.53 17.10
CA VAL A 95 -2.90 -23.15 17.59
C VAL A 95 -1.88 -22.35 16.78
N ASN A 96 -0.68 -22.90 16.53
CA ASN A 96 0.36 -22.25 15.75
C ASN A 96 -0.10 -21.96 14.31
N GLN A 97 -0.81 -22.91 13.68
CA GLN A 97 -1.32 -22.74 12.32
C GLN A 97 -2.41 -21.66 12.23
N VAL A 98 -3.30 -21.60 13.22
CA VAL A 98 -4.30 -20.53 13.31
C VAL A 98 -3.61 -19.20 13.56
N GLN A 99 -2.63 -19.14 14.46
CA GLN A 99 -1.89 -17.91 14.74
C GLN A 99 -1.15 -17.39 13.50
N LYS A 100 -0.46 -18.25 12.74
CA LYS A 100 0.19 -17.87 11.48
C LYS A 100 -0.79 -17.25 10.49
N LYS A 101 -2.02 -17.76 10.40
CA LYS A 101 -3.07 -17.19 9.53
C LYS A 101 -3.58 -15.85 10.05
N ILE A 102 -3.69 -15.68 11.36
CA ILE A 102 -4.04 -14.41 12.01
C ILE A 102 -2.95 -13.38 11.68
N ASP A 103 -1.69 -13.69 11.93
CA ASP A 103 -0.55 -12.78 11.70
C ASP A 103 -0.47 -12.35 10.23
N GLN A 104 -0.69 -13.28 9.29
CA GLN A 104 -0.77 -12.97 7.86
C GLN A 104 -1.93 -12.02 7.53
N SER A 105 -3.09 -12.25 8.14
CA SER A 105 -4.29 -11.43 7.91
C SER A 105 -4.14 -10.03 8.52
N GLU A 106 -3.54 -9.92 9.70
CA GLU A 106 -3.21 -8.65 10.35
C GLU A 106 -2.18 -7.87 9.53
N GLY A 107 -1.12 -8.54 9.06
CA GLY A 107 -0.14 -7.93 8.16
C GLY A 107 -0.78 -7.39 6.87
N ALA A 108 -1.67 -8.17 6.25
CA ALA A 108 -2.42 -7.74 5.07
C ALA A 108 -3.33 -6.53 5.37
N ALA A 109 -4.04 -6.54 6.50
CA ALA A 109 -4.90 -5.43 6.91
C ALA A 109 -4.12 -4.12 7.12
N ILE A 110 -2.93 -4.20 7.75
CA ILE A 110 -2.05 -3.04 7.94
C ILE A 110 -1.61 -2.45 6.59
N VAL A 111 -1.21 -3.30 5.64
CA VAL A 111 -0.79 -2.86 4.29
C VAL A 111 -1.95 -2.18 3.55
N VAL A 112 -3.14 -2.80 3.58
CA VAL A 112 -4.34 -2.24 2.95
C VAL A 112 -4.71 -0.90 3.59
N SER A 113 -4.67 -0.80 4.92
CA SER A 113 -4.97 0.45 5.64
C SER A 113 -4.01 1.57 5.24
N LYS A 114 -2.70 1.30 5.14
CA LYS A 114 -1.71 2.30 4.71
C LYS A 114 -1.93 2.74 3.26
N ASN A 115 -2.22 1.80 2.36
CA ASN A 115 -2.52 2.11 0.97
C ASN A 115 -3.81 2.94 0.84
N HIS A 116 -4.84 2.61 1.62
CA HIS A 116 -6.08 3.37 1.65
C HIS A 116 -5.86 4.81 2.13
N GLN A 117 -5.12 5.02 3.22
CA GLN A 117 -4.77 6.37 3.69
C GLN A 117 -3.99 7.17 2.63
N LYS A 118 -3.04 6.53 1.93
CA LYS A 118 -2.31 7.17 0.84
C LYS A 118 -3.23 7.60 -0.30
N LEU A 119 -4.20 6.75 -0.68
CA LEU A 119 -5.18 7.07 -1.71
C LEU A 119 -6.10 8.22 -1.29
N ILE A 120 -6.52 8.28 -0.03
CA ILE A 120 -7.29 9.41 0.51
C ILE A 120 -6.50 10.71 0.34
N TYR A 121 -5.25 10.75 0.80
CA TYR A 121 -4.40 11.94 0.69
C TYR A 121 -4.16 12.36 -0.77
N GLN A 122 -3.98 11.39 -1.67
CA GLN A 122 -3.89 11.67 -3.11
C GLN A 122 -5.19 12.26 -3.66
N GLY A 123 -6.34 11.76 -3.22
CA GLY A 123 -7.65 12.30 -3.60
C GLY A 123 -7.86 13.73 -3.10
N GLU A 124 -7.46 14.01 -1.86
CA GLU A 124 -7.52 15.36 -1.27
C GLU A 124 -6.67 16.36 -2.06
N ASN A 125 -5.41 16.03 -2.36
CA ASN A 125 -4.55 16.90 -3.16
C ASN A 125 -5.11 17.15 -4.57
N LEU A 126 -5.62 16.11 -5.24
CA LEU A 126 -6.22 16.26 -6.57
C LEU A 126 -7.46 17.16 -6.55
N ALA A 127 -8.24 17.11 -5.47
CA ALA A 127 -9.39 18.00 -5.29
C ALA A 127 -8.94 19.46 -5.10
N GLU A 128 -7.91 19.70 -4.30
CA GLU A 128 -7.32 21.03 -4.12
C GLU A 128 -6.76 21.58 -5.44
N ASP A 129 -5.99 20.77 -6.18
CA ASP A 129 -5.45 21.12 -7.50
C ASP A 129 -6.57 21.46 -8.50
N SER A 130 -7.68 20.71 -8.47
CA SER A 130 -8.84 20.98 -9.32
C SER A 130 -9.47 22.34 -9.01
N VAL A 131 -9.65 22.66 -7.73
CA VAL A 131 -10.20 23.97 -7.30
C VAL A 131 -9.27 25.11 -7.69
N ALA A 132 -7.95 24.92 -7.54
CA ALA A 132 -6.95 25.90 -7.96
C ALA A 132 -7.00 26.13 -9.47
N ALA A 133 -7.10 25.06 -10.27
CA ALA A 133 -7.22 25.14 -11.72
C ALA A 133 -8.51 25.85 -12.17
N GLU A 134 -9.65 25.59 -11.52
CA GLU A 134 -10.91 26.27 -11.80
C GLU A 134 -10.84 27.77 -11.48
N THR A 135 -10.20 28.12 -10.36
CA THR A 135 -10.03 29.52 -9.95
C THR A 135 -9.14 30.27 -10.96
N LEU A 136 -8.03 29.67 -11.37
CA LEU A 136 -7.12 30.24 -12.36
C LEU A 136 -7.80 30.39 -13.72
N LYS A 137 -8.62 29.42 -14.12
CA LYS A 137 -9.43 29.50 -15.34
C LYS A 137 -10.34 30.73 -15.30
N LEU A 138 -11.08 30.94 -14.21
CA LEU A 138 -11.99 32.08 -14.07
C LEU A 138 -11.23 33.42 -14.14
N GLU A 139 -10.06 33.51 -13.51
CA GLU A 139 -9.22 34.71 -13.59
C GLU A 139 -8.75 34.98 -15.03
N LEU A 140 -8.31 33.95 -15.75
CA LEU A 140 -7.91 34.09 -17.15
C LEU A 140 -9.07 34.48 -18.05
N GLU A 141 -10.27 33.93 -17.84
CA GLU A 141 -11.49 34.30 -18.57
C GLU A 141 -11.83 35.78 -18.34
N THR A 142 -11.74 36.26 -17.08
CA THR A 142 -11.96 37.67 -16.74
C THR A 142 -10.96 38.58 -17.46
N ARG A 143 -9.67 38.26 -17.40
CA ARG A 143 -8.62 39.03 -18.10
C ARG A 143 -8.80 39.03 -19.62
N LEU A 144 -9.29 37.93 -20.18
CA LEU A 144 -9.60 37.85 -21.60
C LEU A 144 -10.72 38.81 -21.98
N GLU A 145 -11.81 38.86 -21.20
CA GLU A 145 -12.91 39.79 -21.41
C GLU A 145 -12.47 41.26 -21.32
N GLU A 146 -11.67 41.61 -20.29
CA GLU A 146 -11.08 42.94 -20.16
C GLU A 146 -10.23 43.32 -21.38
N THR A 147 -9.43 42.39 -21.88
CA THR A 147 -8.59 42.58 -23.06
C THR A 147 -9.44 42.80 -24.31
N ILE A 148 -10.51 42.03 -24.49
CA ILE A 148 -11.45 42.18 -25.59
C ILE A 148 -12.12 43.56 -25.56
N LEU A 149 -12.56 44.02 -24.38
CA LEU A 149 -13.14 45.35 -24.21
C LEU A 149 -12.13 46.44 -24.55
N LYS A 150 -10.88 46.31 -24.08
CA LYS A 150 -9.81 47.26 -24.39
C LYS A 150 -9.54 47.34 -25.89
N ILE A 151 -9.52 46.22 -26.60
CA ILE A 151 -9.38 46.18 -28.07
C ILE A 151 -10.52 46.94 -28.76
N LYS A 152 -11.77 46.74 -28.31
CA LYS A 152 -12.94 47.46 -28.87
C LYS A 152 -12.82 48.97 -28.66
N VAL A 153 -12.45 49.40 -27.45
CA VAL A 153 -12.25 50.83 -27.14
C VAL A 153 -11.15 51.43 -28.02
N LEU A 154 -10.00 50.77 -28.12
CA LEU A 154 -8.89 51.24 -28.97
C LEU A 154 -9.29 51.33 -30.44
N THR A 155 -10.06 50.35 -30.93
CA THR A 155 -10.56 50.35 -32.30
C THR A 155 -11.47 51.55 -32.56
N GLN A 156 -12.37 51.86 -31.63
CA GLN A 156 -13.22 53.05 -31.73
C GLN A 156 -12.38 54.33 -31.72
N GLN A 157 -11.42 54.46 -30.80
CA GLN A 157 -10.51 55.62 -30.76
C GLN A 157 -9.72 55.80 -32.06
N ILE A 158 -9.30 54.70 -32.70
CA ILE A 158 -8.64 54.75 -34.01
C ILE A 158 -9.60 55.28 -35.09
N LEU A 159 -10.86 54.85 -35.08
CA LEU A 159 -11.87 55.33 -36.04
C LEU A 159 -12.17 56.82 -35.83
N ASP A 160 -12.36 57.26 -34.59
CA ASP A 160 -12.64 58.65 -34.25
C ASP A 160 -11.45 59.56 -34.63
N ASN A 161 -10.22 59.12 -34.36
CA ASN A 161 -9.03 59.86 -34.74
C ASN A 161 -8.87 59.95 -36.27
N LYS A 162 -9.18 58.87 -37.01
CA LYS A 162 -9.21 58.91 -38.48
C LYS A 162 -10.21 59.95 -38.99
N ALA A 163 -11.42 59.98 -38.42
CA ALA A 163 -12.43 60.97 -38.80
C ALA A 163 -11.98 62.41 -38.48
N ALA A 164 -11.43 62.64 -37.30
CA ALA A 164 -10.90 63.95 -36.90
C ALA A 164 -9.74 64.42 -37.79
N THR A 165 -8.86 63.50 -38.20
CA THR A 165 -7.74 63.80 -39.10
C THR A 165 -8.22 64.21 -40.49
N ILE A 166 -9.24 63.52 -41.03
CA ILE A 166 -9.87 63.89 -42.30
C ILE A 166 -10.49 65.29 -42.19
N GLN A 167 -11.25 65.55 -41.12
CA GLN A 167 -11.87 66.85 -40.90
C GLN A 167 -10.83 67.99 -40.81
N ALA A 168 -9.74 67.77 -40.07
CA ALA A 168 -8.66 68.75 -39.95
C ALA A 168 -7.99 69.04 -41.30
N TYR A 169 -7.84 68.02 -42.16
CA TYR A 169 -7.30 68.18 -43.51
C TYR A 169 -8.22 69.04 -44.39
N GLU A 170 -9.52 68.78 -44.37
CA GLU A 170 -10.52 69.58 -45.10
C GLU A 170 -10.53 71.05 -44.64
N ASP A 171 -10.46 71.29 -43.34
CA ASP A 171 -10.43 72.66 -42.81
C ASP A 171 -9.14 73.40 -43.17
N LEU A 172 -8.01 72.68 -43.21
CA LEU A 172 -6.74 73.22 -43.68
C LEU A 172 -6.80 73.61 -45.17
N GLU A 173 -7.47 72.81 -46.02
CA GLU A 173 -7.71 73.18 -47.42
C GLU A 173 -8.59 74.44 -47.56
N LYS A 174 -9.65 74.55 -46.76
CA LYS A 174 -10.49 75.77 -46.74
C LYS A 174 -9.68 76.99 -46.35
N ILE A 175 -8.87 76.90 -45.29
CA ILE A 175 -7.99 77.99 -44.85
C ILE A 175 -6.99 78.37 -45.96
N LYS A 176 -6.37 77.39 -46.63
CA LYS A 176 -5.47 77.66 -47.76
C LYS A 176 -6.15 78.45 -48.87
N LYS A 177 -7.41 78.12 -49.22
CA LYS A 177 -8.20 78.87 -50.21
C LYS A 177 -8.46 80.31 -49.76
N VAL A 178 -8.84 80.52 -48.50
CA VAL A 178 -9.05 81.87 -47.93
C VAL A 178 -7.76 82.68 -47.97
N VAL A 179 -6.63 82.11 -47.54
CA VAL A 179 -5.32 82.77 -47.59
C VAL A 179 -4.93 83.13 -49.03
N ALA A 180 -5.17 82.24 -50.00
CA ALA A 180 -4.91 82.52 -51.41
C ALA A 180 -5.76 83.70 -51.91
N SER A 181 -7.06 83.72 -51.58
CA SER A 181 -7.96 84.83 -51.90
C SER A 181 -7.48 86.16 -51.30
N HIS A 182 -7.10 86.18 -50.02
CA HIS A 182 -6.55 87.37 -49.38
C HIS A 182 -5.25 87.84 -50.02
N LYS A 183 -4.35 86.92 -50.43
CA LYS A 183 -3.13 87.25 -51.16
C LYS A 183 -3.42 87.86 -52.53
N GLU A 184 -4.44 87.39 -53.24
CA GLU A 184 -4.88 87.99 -54.50
C GLU A 184 -5.48 89.38 -54.31
N SER A 185 -6.32 89.57 -53.30
CA SER A 185 -6.85 90.90 -52.96
C SER A 185 -5.73 91.88 -52.62
N LEU A 186 -4.72 91.46 -51.85
CA LEU A 186 -3.55 92.29 -51.54
C LEU A 186 -2.79 92.71 -52.82
N LYS A 187 -2.66 91.81 -53.80
CA LYS A 187 -2.03 92.11 -55.10
C LYS A 187 -2.82 93.11 -55.95
N LYS A 188 -4.14 93.20 -55.77
CA LYS A 188 -4.99 94.17 -56.48
C LYS A 188 -4.97 95.56 -55.84
N ILE A 189 -4.65 95.65 -54.55
CA ILE A 189 -4.57 96.90 -53.80
C ILE A 189 -3.19 97.56 -53.95
N LYS A 190 -2.13 96.75 -54.11
CA LYS A 190 -0.79 97.21 -54.47
C LYS A 190 -0.69 97.53 -55.95
#